data_AF-A0A8C9QEQ3-F1
#
_entry.id   AF-A0A8C9QEQ3-F1
#
_cell.length_a   1.000
_cell.length_b   1.000
_cell.length_c   1.000
_cell.angle_alpha   90.00
_cell.angle_beta   90.00
_cell.angle_gamma   90.00
#
_symmetry.space_group_name_H-M   'P 1'
#
loop_
_entity.id
_entity.type
_entity.pdbx_description
1 polymer ?
#
loop_
_entity_poly.entity_id
_entity_poly.type
_entity_poly.pdbx_seq_one_letter_code
_entity_poly.pdbx_strand_id
1 'polypeptide(L)'
;MKVFCGRANPTTGSVEWLEEDEHYDYHQEIARSSYADMLHDKDRNIKYYQGIWAAVSRVKNRGQKAIVLDIGTGTGLLSMMAVTAGADFCYAIEVSYTVLSVCPVS
;
A
#
# COMPACT_ATOMS: atom_id res chain seq x y z
N MET A 1 -12.59 16.92 3.19
CA MET A 1 -11.31 16.72 2.48
C MET A 1 -10.27 17.53 3.23
N LYS A 2 -9.36 16.88 3.95
CA LYS A 2 -8.32 17.58 4.73
C LYS A 2 -7.09 17.78 3.85
N VAL A 3 -6.48 18.96 3.95
CA VAL A 3 -5.32 19.35 3.15
C VAL A 3 -4.14 19.48 4.08
N PHE A 4 -3.05 18.78 3.79
CA PHE A 4 -1.78 19.01 4.48
C PHE A 4 -1.16 20.29 3.94
N CYS A 5 -1.07 21.30 4.79
CA CYS A 5 -0.46 22.57 4.47
C CYS A 5 0.94 22.62 5.07
N GLY A 6 1.96 22.67 4.22
CA GLY A 6 3.34 22.88 4.66
C GLY A 6 3.50 24.30 5.21
N ARG A 7 3.90 24.43 6.47
CA ARG A 7 4.26 25.69 7.13
C ARG A 7 5.69 25.59 7.64
N ALA A 8 6.50 26.61 7.37
CA ALA A 8 7.84 26.68 7.91
C ALA A 8 7.76 26.96 9.43
N ASN A 9 8.41 26.13 10.24
CA ASN A 9 8.55 26.40 11.66
C ASN A 9 9.54 27.56 11.84
N PRO A 10 9.11 28.68 12.45
CA PRO A 10 9.94 29.89 12.56
C PRO A 10 11.12 29.74 13.53
N THR A 11 11.10 28.70 14.36
CA THR A 11 12.10 28.42 15.40
C THR A 11 13.16 27.41 14.95
N THR A 12 12.81 26.47 14.07
CA THR A 12 13.71 25.40 13.62
C THR A 12 14.06 25.50 12.14
N GLY A 13 13.31 26.27 11.35
CA GLY A 13 13.48 26.38 9.90
C GLY A 13 13.00 25.15 9.12
N SER A 14 12.52 24.09 9.78
CA SER A 14 11.98 22.91 9.12
C SER A 14 10.57 23.16 8.59
N VAL A 15 10.21 22.50 7.48
CA VAL A 15 8.82 22.45 7.02
C VAL A 15 8.06 21.49 7.93
N GLU A 16 7.05 22.00 8.61
CA GLU A 16 6.08 21.23 9.37
C GLU A 16 4.78 21.16 8.58
N TRP A 17 4.13 19.99 8.61
CA TRP A 17 2.84 19.81 7.95
C TRP A 17 1.74 19.99 8.98
N LEU A 18 0.94 21.03 8.80
CA LEU A 18 -0.21 21.34 9.65
C LEU A 18 -1.50 20.99 8.90
N GLU A 19 -2.47 20.47 9.64
CA GLU A 19 -3.71 19.91 9.09
C GLU A 19 -4.92 20.77 9.47
N GLU A 20 -5.81 21.00 8.51
CA GLU A 20 -7.08 21.72 8.70
C GLU A 20 -8.26 20.76 8.47
N ASP A 21 -9.25 20.74 9.39
CA ASP A 21 -10.19 19.62 9.58
C ASP A 21 -11.66 19.98 9.25
N GLU A 22 -12.33 19.11 8.48
CA GLU A 22 -13.79 18.96 8.46
C GLU A 22 -14.18 17.46 8.45
N HIS A 23 -14.20 16.86 9.65
CA HIS A 23 -14.96 15.69 10.10
C HIS A 23 -14.55 14.26 9.67
N TYR A 24 -14.59 13.36 10.68
CA TYR A 24 -14.22 11.93 10.80
C TYR A 24 -12.73 11.63 11.12
N ASP A 25 -12.48 10.93 12.22
CA ASP A 25 -11.14 10.66 12.79
C ASP A 25 -10.50 9.39 12.18
N TYR A 26 -10.10 9.48 10.91
CA TYR A 26 -9.32 8.44 10.23
C TYR A 26 -7.88 8.32 10.76
N HIS A 27 -7.42 9.26 11.60
CA HIS A 27 -6.06 9.27 12.13
C HIS A 27 -5.84 8.13 13.10
N GLN A 28 -6.84 7.87 13.95
CA GLN A 28 -6.72 6.79 14.92
C GLN A 28 -6.70 5.42 14.22
N GLU A 29 -7.39 5.24 13.10
CA GLU A 29 -7.34 4.00 12.31
C GLU A 29 -5.98 3.82 11.61
N ILE A 30 -5.41 4.87 11.03
CA ILE A 30 -4.08 4.81 10.40
C ILE A 30 -2.97 4.64 11.44
N ALA A 31 -3.07 5.34 12.58
CA ALA A 31 -2.09 5.22 13.66
C ALA A 31 -2.19 3.87 14.39
N ARG A 32 -3.38 3.25 14.44
CA ARG A 32 -3.57 1.91 15.03
C ARG A 32 -3.34 0.77 14.05
N SER A 33 -3.37 1.04 12.75
CA SER A 33 -3.07 0.01 11.77
C SER A 33 -1.57 -0.25 11.80
N SER A 34 -1.21 -1.52 11.90
CA SER A 34 0.17 -1.98 12.00
C SER A 34 0.92 -1.93 10.65
N TYR A 35 0.51 -1.05 9.73
CA TYR A 35 1.09 -0.96 8.38
C TYR A 35 2.59 -0.66 8.43
N ALA A 36 3.05 0.21 9.33
CA ALA A 36 4.48 0.53 9.45
C ALA A 36 5.31 -0.70 9.85
N ASP A 37 4.89 -1.41 10.91
CA ASP A 37 5.56 -2.63 11.36
C ASP A 37 5.55 -3.70 10.26
N MET A 38 4.43 -3.85 9.57
CA MET A 38 4.26 -4.75 8.43
C MET A 38 5.22 -4.42 7.27
N LEU A 39 5.41 -3.15 6.93
CA LEU A 39 6.33 -2.72 5.87
C LEU A 39 7.80 -2.95 6.25
N HIS A 40 8.13 -2.81 7.54
CA HIS A 40 9.47 -3.08 8.05
C HIS A 40 9.75 -4.57 8.32
N ASP A 41 8.72 -5.42 8.35
CA ASP A 41 8.88 -6.87 8.45
C ASP A 41 9.46 -7.47 7.16
N LYS A 42 10.79 -7.51 7.11
CA LYS A 42 11.55 -8.00 5.97
C LYS A 42 11.34 -9.48 5.70
N ASP A 43 11.23 -10.29 6.74
CA ASP A 43 11.08 -11.74 6.60
C ASP A 43 9.72 -12.06 5.98
N ARG A 44 8.65 -11.43 6.49
CA ARG A 44 7.32 -11.50 5.91
C ARG A 44 7.31 -11.08 4.45
N ASN A 45 7.90 -9.93 4.12
CA ASN A 45 7.90 -9.39 2.76
C ASN A 45 8.67 -10.29 1.78
N ILE A 46 9.80 -10.89 2.20
CA ILE A 46 10.55 -11.86 1.39
C ILE A 46 9.71 -13.11 1.12
N LYS A 47 9.07 -13.66 2.16
CA LYS A 47 8.25 -14.87 2.03
C LYS A 47 7.04 -14.65 1.12
N TYR A 48 6.34 -13.51 1.24
CA TYR A 48 5.27 -13.15 0.31
C TYR A 48 5.80 -13.04 -1.11
N TYR A 49 6.91 -12.32 -1.33
CA TYR A 49 7.45 -12.15 -2.67
C TYR A 49 7.81 -13.49 -3.34
N GLN A 50 8.46 -14.39 -2.61
CA GLN A 50 8.80 -15.73 -3.11
C GLN A 50 7.53 -16.53 -3.48
N GLY A 51 6.51 -16.50 -2.62
CA GLY A 51 5.24 -17.18 -2.86
C GLY A 51 4.50 -16.63 -4.08
N ILE A 52 4.39 -15.29 -4.17
CA ILE A 52 3.76 -14.58 -5.30
C ILE A 52 4.49 -14.91 -6.60
N TRP A 53 5.82 -14.81 -6.61
CA TRP A 53 6.63 -15.10 -7.79
C TRP A 53 6.44 -16.54 -8.28
N ALA A 54 6.46 -17.51 -7.37
CA ALA A 54 6.22 -18.91 -7.71
C ALA A 54 4.78 -19.15 -8.22
N ALA A 55 3.78 -18.49 -7.63
CA ALA A 55 2.39 -18.60 -8.06
C ALA A 55 2.16 -18.02 -9.46
N VAL A 56 2.62 -16.79 -9.71
CA VAL A 56 2.52 -16.13 -11.01
C VAL A 56 3.26 -16.94 -12.08
N SER A 57 4.51 -17.34 -11.80
CA SER A 57 5.32 -18.14 -12.73
C SER A 57 4.62 -19.45 -13.12
N ARG A 58 3.97 -20.13 -12.18
CA ARG A 58 3.19 -21.36 -12.48
C ARG A 58 2.04 -21.11 -13.45
N VAL A 59 1.36 -19.98 -13.35
CA VAL A 59 0.27 -19.62 -14.29
C VAL A 59 0.85 -19.28 -15.67
N LYS A 60 1.89 -18.45 -15.71
CA LYS A 60 2.54 -18.04 -16.97
C LYS A 60 3.17 -19.22 -17.71
N ASN A 61 3.78 -20.17 -16.99
CA ASN A 61 4.36 -21.38 -17.57
C ASN A 61 3.33 -22.32 -18.20
N ARG A 62 2.04 -22.19 -17.86
CA ARG A 62 0.95 -22.88 -18.56
C ARG A 62 0.44 -22.12 -19.79
N GLY A 63 1.09 -21.02 -20.18
CA GLY A 63 0.66 -20.15 -21.28
C GLY A 63 -0.61 -19.35 -20.97
N GLN A 64 -0.99 -19.22 -19.69
CA GLN A 64 -2.22 -18.54 -19.27
C GLN A 64 -1.94 -17.11 -18.81
N LYS A 65 -2.96 -16.25 -18.90
CA LYS A 65 -2.92 -14.93 -18.27
C LYS A 65 -2.96 -15.06 -16.75
N ALA A 66 -2.02 -14.43 -16.07
CA ALA A 66 -1.96 -14.35 -14.61
C ALA A 66 -2.73 -13.11 -14.14
N ILE A 67 -3.98 -13.31 -13.72
CA ILE A 67 -4.82 -12.27 -13.11
C ILE A 67 -4.79 -12.46 -11.60
N VAL A 68 -4.37 -11.45 -10.86
CA VAL A 68 -4.20 -11.49 -9.40
C VAL A 68 -5.29 -10.68 -8.71
N LEU A 69 -5.72 -11.15 -7.54
CA LEU A 69 -6.61 -10.44 -6.63
C LEU A 69 -5.90 -10.27 -5.29
N ASP A 70 -5.63 -9.03 -4.90
CA ASP A 70 -5.01 -8.66 -3.63
C ASP A 70 -6.09 -8.08 -2.69
N ILE A 71 -6.32 -8.73 -1.56
CA ILE A 71 -7.39 -8.39 -0.61
C ILE A 71 -6.75 -7.82 0.65
N GLY A 72 -7.14 -6.60 1.03
CA GLY A 72 -6.45 -5.84 2.06
C GLY A 72 -5.11 -5.32 1.53
N THR A 73 -5.15 -4.70 0.35
CA THR A 73 -3.92 -4.31 -0.38
C THR A 73 -3.08 -3.28 0.39
N GLY A 74 -3.69 -2.55 1.33
CA GLY A 74 -3.02 -1.51 2.08
C GLY A 74 -2.32 -0.53 1.14
N THR A 75 -0.99 -0.46 1.23
CA THR A 75 -0.17 0.41 0.38
C THR A 75 0.04 -0.10 -1.05
N GLY A 76 -0.48 -1.27 -1.40
CA GLY A 76 -0.28 -1.89 -2.72
C GLY A 76 1.00 -2.71 -2.83
N LEU A 77 1.72 -2.97 -1.73
CA LEU A 77 3.01 -3.67 -1.78
C LEU A 77 2.91 -5.04 -2.47
N LEU A 78 1.93 -5.85 -2.10
CA LEU A 78 1.78 -7.20 -2.65
C LEU A 78 1.28 -7.18 -4.10
N SER A 79 0.39 -6.25 -4.45
CA SER A 79 0.03 -5.98 -5.84
C SER A 79 1.23 -5.57 -6.70
N MET A 80 2.11 -4.68 -6.22
CA MET A 80 3.34 -4.32 -6.92
C MET A 80 4.30 -5.52 -7.07
N MET A 81 4.40 -6.36 -6.05
CA MET A 81 5.13 -7.63 -6.12
C MET A 81 4.56 -8.57 -7.20
N ALA A 82 3.24 -8.67 -7.30
CA ALA A 82 2.57 -9.49 -8.31
C ALA A 82 2.83 -8.99 -9.74
N VAL A 83 2.74 -7.67 -9.96
CA VAL A 83 3.06 -7.05 -11.25
C VAL A 83 4.54 -7.27 -11.61
N THR A 84 5.44 -7.08 -10.65
CA THR A 84 6.89 -7.33 -10.84
C THR A 84 7.18 -8.80 -11.18
N ALA A 85 6.42 -9.73 -10.60
CA ALA A 85 6.51 -11.16 -10.92
C ALA A 85 5.95 -11.54 -12.30
N GLY A 86 5.33 -10.60 -13.03
CA GLY A 86 4.80 -10.81 -14.38
C GLY A 86 3.30 -11.10 -14.44
N ALA A 87 2.53 -10.72 -13.42
CA ALA A 87 1.08 -10.72 -13.51
C ALA A 87 0.61 -9.81 -14.65
N ASP A 88 -0.38 -10.27 -15.42
CA ASP A 88 -0.96 -9.50 -16.53
C ASP A 88 -1.91 -8.40 -16.04
N PHE A 89 -2.56 -8.65 -14.90
CA PHE A 89 -3.41 -7.67 -14.22
C PHE A 89 -3.52 -8.00 -12.73
N CYS A 90 -3.68 -6.97 -11.89
CA CYS A 90 -3.95 -7.14 -10.46
C CYS A 90 -5.15 -6.28 -10.08
N TYR A 91 -6.17 -6.88 -9.46
CA TYR A 91 -7.22 -6.17 -8.77
C TYR A 91 -6.81 -6.02 -7.31
N ALA A 92 -6.72 -4.79 -6.82
CA ALA A 92 -6.31 -4.49 -5.45
C ALA A 92 -7.52 -3.93 -4.68
N ILE A 93 -7.84 -4.50 -3.52
CA ILE A 93 -9.01 -4.12 -2.73
C ILE A 93 -8.56 -3.70 -1.33
N GLU A 94 -9.01 -2.54 -0.89
CA GLU A 94 -8.83 -2.04 0.48
C GLU A 94 -10.16 -1.46 0.98
N VAL A 95 -10.51 -1.75 2.23
CA VAL A 95 -11.76 -1.26 2.84
C VAL A 95 -11.60 0.17 3.34
N SER A 96 -10.39 0.55 3.76
CA SER A 96 -10.08 1.90 4.18
C SER A 96 -9.81 2.80 2.97
N TYR A 97 -10.71 3.75 2.71
CA TYR A 97 -10.55 4.74 1.64
C TYR A 97 -9.25 5.55 1.77
N THR A 98 -8.87 5.93 2.99
CA THR A 98 -7.66 6.73 3.21
C THR A 98 -6.41 5.96 2.83
N VAL A 99 -6.36 4.66 3.13
CA VAL A 99 -5.22 3.80 2.76
C VAL A 99 -5.25 3.46 1.27
N LEU A 100 -6.44 3.22 0.69
CA LEU A 100 -6.57 3.00 -0.76
C LEU A 100 -6.08 4.21 -1.57
N SER A 101 -6.27 5.43 -1.07
CA SER A 101 -5.83 6.66 -1.76
C SER A 101 -4.32 6.77 -1.97
N VAL A 102 -3.52 6.00 -1.23
CA VAL A 102 -2.06 5.92 -1.39
C VAL A 102 -1.58 4.67 -2.14
N CYS A 103 -2.48 3.79 -2.55
CA CYS A 103 -2.16 2.59 -3.32
C CYS A 103 -2.02 2.92 -4.82
N PRO A 104 -0.81 2.78 -5.42
CA PRO A 104 -0.54 3.24 -6.78
C PRO A 104 -1.04 2.30 -7.89
N VAL A 105 -1.62 1.16 -7.53
CA VAL A 105 -2.00 0.05 -8.43
C VAL A 105 -3.50 -0.26 -8.39
N SER A 106 -4.29 0.67 -7.83
CA SER A 106 -5.76 0.59 -7.72
C SER A 106 -6.47 0.89 -9.03
#